data_AF-A0A0G0T8M9-F1
#
_entry.id   AF-A0A0G0T8M9-F1
#
_cell.length_a   1.000
_cell.length_b   1.000
_cell.length_c   1.000
_cell.angle_alpha   90.00
_cell.angle_beta   90.00
_cell.angle_gamma   90.00
#
_symmetry.space_group_name_H-M   'P 1'
#
loop_
_entity.id
_entity.type
_entity.pdbx_description
1 polymer ?
#
loop_
_entity_poly.entity_id
_entity_poly.type
_entity_poly.pdbx_seq_one_letter_code
_entity_poly.pdbx_strand_id
1 'polypeptide(L)' 'MVIVKAQPGDTTDSLIRKFTRKVISDGLLLELKDREFYEKPAEKRKKQKNEIQRRIKARKRKRMNA' A
#
# COMPACT_ATOMS: atom_id res chain seq x y z
N MET A 1 12.08 4.10 -1.82
CA MET A 1 13.09 3.31 -2.59
C MET A 1 13.24 1.97 -1.91
N VAL A 2 12.88 0.89 -2.59
CA VAL A 2 12.82 -0.46 -2.00
C VAL A 2 14.12 -1.20 -2.30
N ILE A 3 14.84 -1.58 -1.25
CA ILE A 3 16.07 -2.37 -1.35
C ILE A 3 15.86 -3.69 -0.59
N VAL A 4 16.10 -4.82 -1.26
CA VAL A 4 16.11 -6.15 -0.63
C VAL A 4 17.47 -6.78 -0.90
N LYS A 5 18.18 -7.13 0.17
CA LYS A 5 19.48 -7.81 0.10
C LYS A 5 19.29 -9.30 0.33
N ALA A 6 19.94 -10.13 -0.48
CA ALA A 6 19.96 -11.58 -0.29
C ALA A 6 20.68 -11.94 1.00
N GLN A 7 20.20 -12.98 1.69
CA GLN A 7 20.86 -13.58 2.84
C GLN A 7 21.30 -15.01 2.51
N PRO A 8 22.33 -15.56 3.18
CA PRO A 8 22.69 -16.96 3.04
C PRO A 8 21.49 -17.87 3.34
N GLY A 9 21.14 -18.75 2.41
CA GLY A 9 20.00 -19.66 2.53
C GLY A 9 18.68 -19.15 1.93
N ASP A 10 18.63 -17.93 1.40
CA ASP A 10 17.46 -17.48 0.64
C ASP A 10 17.44 -18.10 -0.77
N THR A 11 16.28 -18.60 -1.18
CA THR A 11 16.00 -18.95 -2.58
C THR A 11 15.61 -17.72 -3.39
N THR A 12 15.76 -17.80 -4.71
CA THR A 12 15.34 -16.73 -5.64
C THR A 12 13.87 -16.33 -5.44
N ASP A 13 12.98 -17.31 -5.27
CA ASP A 13 11.55 -17.07 -5.04
C ASP A 13 11.26 -16.37 -3.72
N SER A 14 12.02 -16.71 -2.67
CA SER A 14 11.94 -16.02 -1.37
C SER A 14 12.27 -14.54 -1.52
N LEU A 15 13.33 -14.21 -2.27
CA LEU A 15 13.72 -12.83 -2.55
C LEU A 15 12.64 -12.08 -3.32
N ILE A 16 12.10 -12.66 -4.39
CA ILE A 16 11.04 -12.03 -5.19
C ILE A 16 9.82 -11.74 -4.31
N ARG A 17 9.40 -12.71 -3.48
CA ARG A 17 8.27 -12.51 -2.55
C ARG A 17 8.56 -11.41 -1.52
N LYS A 18 9.78 -11.35 -0.96
CA LYS A 18 10.19 -10.30 -0.02
C LYS A 18 10.16 -8.92 -0.70
N PHE A 19 10.68 -8.83 -1.93
CA PHE A 19 10.66 -7.61 -2.73
C PHE A 19 9.24 -7.14 -3.03
N THR A 20 8.39 -8.02 -3.56
CA THR A 20 6.99 -7.68 -3.89
C THR A 20 6.24 -7.21 -2.64
N ARG A 21 6.40 -7.89 -1.49
CA ARG A 21 5.80 -7.43 -0.23
C ARG A 21 6.31 -6.06 0.19
N LYS A 22 7.62 -5.80 0.05
CA LYS A 22 8.20 -4.51 0.42
C LYS A 22 7.72 -3.39 -0.51
N VAL A 23 7.58 -3.63 -1.82
CA VAL A 23 7.01 -2.68 -2.79
C VAL A 23 5.55 -2.34 -2.46
N ILE A 24 4.73 -3.35 -2.16
CA ILE A 24 3.33 -3.13 -1.77
C ILE A 24 3.26 -2.35 -0.44
N SER A 25 4.11 -2.71 0.53
CA SER A 25 4.14 -2.05 1.84
C SER A 25 4.65 -0.61 1.77
N ASP A 26 5.57 -0.29 0.87
CA ASP A 26 6.08 1.08 0.65
C ASP A 26 4.99 1.97 0.03
N GLY A 27 3.95 1.39 -0.59
CA GLY A 27 2.88 2.12 -1.25
C GLY A 27 3.32 2.82 -2.54
N LEU A 28 4.54 2.54 -3.02
CA LEU A 28 5.17 3.20 -4.17
C LEU A 28 4.25 3.20 -5.41
N LEU A 29 3.61 2.06 -5.72
CA LEU A 29 2.72 1.95 -6.87
C LEU A 29 1.48 2.84 -6.75
N LEU A 30 0.95 3.01 -5.53
CA LEU A 30 -0.19 3.88 -5.27
C LEU A 30 0.21 5.35 -5.42
N GLU A 31 1.38 5.71 -4.91
CA GLU A 31 1.93 7.06 -5.02
C GLU A 31 2.21 7.45 -6.48
N LEU A 32 2.78 6.54 -7.27
CA LEU A 32 3.01 6.76 -8.70
C LEU A 32 1.69 7.02 -9.43
N LYS A 33 0.66 6.21 -9.16
CA LYS A 33 -0.68 6.40 -9.75
C LYS A 33 -1.32 7.72 -9.33
N ASP A 34 -1.15 8.13 -8.08
CA ASP A 34 -1.67 9.41 -7.57
C ASP A 34 -0.93 10.62 -8.15
N ARG A 35 0.30 10.44 -8.65
CA ARG A 35 1.13 11.48 -9.27
C ARG A 35 1.06 11.50 -10.80
N GLU A 36 0.48 10.48 -11.41
CA GLU A 36 0.39 10.33 -12.87
C GLU A 36 -0.32 11.52 -13.53
N PHE A 37 -1.31 12.08 -12.85
CA PHE A 37 -2.07 13.24 -13.31
C PHE A 37 -2.23 14.28 -12.20
N TYR A 38 -2.40 15.54 -12.57
CA TYR A 38 -2.73 16.58 -11.60
C TYR A 38 -4.15 16.37 -11.05
N GLU A 39 -4.25 16.20 -9.74
CA GLU A 39 -5.51 16.18 -9.02
C GLU A 39 -5.70 17.49 -8.24
N LYS A 40 -6.83 18.17 -8.45
CA LYS A 40 -7.17 19.40 -7.72
C LYS A 40 -7.12 19.13 -6.20
N PRO A 41 -6.59 20.04 -5.37
CA PRO A 41 -6.47 19.83 -3.93
C PRO A 41 -7.81 19.53 -3.22
N ALA A 42 -8.94 19.95 -3.79
CA ALA A 42 -10.26 19.59 -3.29
C ALA A 42 -10.58 18.09 -3.47
N GLU A 43 -10.33 17.54 -4.66
CA GLU A 43 -10.55 16.12 -4.97
C GLU A 43 -9.61 15.22 -4.16
N LYS A 44 -8.33 15.61 -4.05
CA LYS A 44 -7.36 14.91 -3.19
C LYS A 44 -7.84 14.80 -1.74
N ARG A 45 -8.35 15.90 -1.15
CA ARG A 45 -8.91 15.91 0.21
C ARG A 45 -10.15 15.03 0.32
N LYS A 46 -11.03 15.04 -0.69
CA LYS A 46 -12.23 14.20 -0.74
C LYS A 46 -11.88 12.72 -0.79
N LYS A 47 -10.95 12.33 -1.67
CA LYS A 47 -10.42 10.96 -1.80
C LYS A 47 -9.80 10.46 -0.50
N GLN A 48 -8.97 11.27 0.16
CA GLN A 48 -8.37 10.93 1.46
C GLN A 48 -9.42 10.70 2.55
N LYS A 49 -10.43 11.57 2.67
CA LYS A 49 -11.53 11.38 3.63
C LYS A 49 -12.29 10.08 3.37
N ASN A 50 -12.61 9.79 2.12
CA ASN A 50 -13.31 8.56 1.73
C ASN A 50 -12.51 7.30 2.08
N GLU A 51 -11.20 7.31 1.84
CA GLU A 51 -10.30 6.19 2.18
C GLU A 51 -10.25 5.94 3.70
N ILE A 52 -10.14 7.01 4.51
CA ILE A 52 -10.18 6.90 5.98
C ILE A 52 -11.50 6.27 6.44
N GLN A 53 -12.63 6.77 5.93
CA GLN A 53 -13.95 6.25 6.28
C GLN A 53 -14.12 4.78 5.88
N ARG A 54 -13.61 4.39 4.70
CA ARG A 54 -13.59 3.00 4.26
C ARG A 54 -12.81 2.10 5.22
N ARG A 55 -11.62 2.55 5.67
CA ARG A 55 -10.79 1.80 6.63
C ARG A 55 -11.47 1.65 8.00
N ILE A 56 -12.11 2.70 8.50
CA ILE A 56 -12.87 2.66 9.77
C ILE A 56 -14.03 1.65 9.65
N LYS A 57 -14.81 1.73 8.57
CA LYS A 57 -15.93 0.80 8.30
C LYS A 57 -15.45 -0.65 8.22
N ALA A 58 -14.34 -0.91 7.52
CA ALA A 58 -13.76 -2.25 7.42
C ALA A 58 -13.31 -2.80 8.78
N ARG A 59 -12.66 -1.97 9.61
CA ARG A 59 -12.26 -2.35 10.98
C ARG A 59 -13.46 -2.64 11.87
N LYS A 60 -14.54 -1.83 11.78
CA LYS A 60 -15.77 -2.04 12.53
C LYS A 60 -16.43 -3.36 12.15
N ARG A 61 -16.55 -3.66 10.86
CA ARG A 61 -17.06 -4.95 10.36
C ARG A 61 -16.25 -6.14 10.88
N LYS A 62 -14.92 -6.05 10.84
CA LYS A 62 -14.04 -7.11 11.36
C LYS A 62 -14.24 -7.36 12.85
N ARG A 63 -14.49 -6.31 13.65
CA ARG A 63 -14.78 -6.43 15.09
C ARG A 63 -16.16 -7.02 15.40
N MET A 64 -17.16 -6.78 14.55
CA MET A 64 -18.51 -7.32 14.75
C MET A 64 -18.62 -8.80 14.34
N ASN A 65 -17.72 -9.26 13.47
CA ASN A 65 -17.69 -10.63 12.96
C ASN A 65 -16.67 -11.52 13.70
N ALA A 66 -16.02 -11.00 14.75
CA ALA A 66 -15.09 -11.71 15.62
C ALA A 66 -15.77 -11.95 16.97
#